data_AF-A0A8J5IAP3-F1
#
_entry.id   AF-A0A8J5IAP3-F1
#
_cell.length_a   1.000
_cell.length_b   1.000
_cell.length_c   1.000
_cell.angle_alpha   90.00
_cell.angle_beta   90.00
_cell.angle_gamma   90.00
#
_symmetry.space_group_name_H-M   'P 1'
#
loop_
_entity.id
_entity.type
_entity.pdbx_description
1 polymer ?
#
loop_
_entity_poly.entity_id
_entity_poly.type
_entity_poly.pdbx_seq_one_letter_code
_entity_poly.pdbx_strand_id
1 'polypeptide(L)'
;MLVFQLLVASLLPLLASPSPVNTVPPMGNDICLDKSSIPSVASNLNANMPTCMTSTSSSEKKNLPIFFFHGLTGNSTEGFNYKANLTAEGRVFVPLAFCERKCSLTALNIQVPVAIAAVREVVTNDERFADEYIFIGHSQGAMMARAVIEQMDDHKRLIATQSMT
;
A
#
# COMPACT_ATOMS: atom_id res chain seq x y z
N MET A 1 7.03 60.76 1.81
CA MET A 1 7.15 59.29 1.79
C MET A 1 8.60 58.97 1.49
N LEU A 2 9.34 58.51 2.50
CA LEU A 2 10.78 58.28 2.41
C LEU A 2 11.04 56.84 1.96
N VAL A 3 11.84 56.72 0.91
CA VAL A 3 12.42 55.51 0.32
C VAL A 3 13.53 54.99 1.24
N PHE A 4 13.70 53.66 1.40
CA PHE A 4 14.99 52.96 1.20
C PHE A 4 14.88 51.43 1.39
N GLN A 5 15.53 50.72 0.47
CA GLN A 5 15.70 49.27 0.38
C GLN A 5 16.64 48.71 1.47
N LEU A 6 16.52 47.42 1.81
CA LEU A 6 17.67 46.58 2.13
C LEU A 6 17.34 45.08 1.99
N LEU A 7 17.86 44.49 0.91
CA LEU A 7 18.13 43.05 0.78
C LEU A 7 19.26 42.70 1.74
N VAL A 8 19.06 41.69 2.60
CA VAL A 8 20.16 41.06 3.36
C VAL A 8 20.24 39.59 2.95
N ALA A 9 21.16 39.30 2.05
CA ALA A 9 21.63 37.94 1.80
C ALA A 9 22.63 37.58 2.91
N SER A 10 22.27 36.61 3.75
CA SER A 10 23.16 36.07 4.78
C SER A 10 23.80 34.78 4.25
N LEU A 11 25.05 34.87 3.80
CA LEU A 11 25.94 33.71 3.66
C LEU A 11 26.41 33.27 5.06
N LEU A 12 26.16 32.02 5.46
CA LEU A 12 26.85 31.37 6.58
C LEU A 12 27.90 30.39 6.05
N PRO A 13 29.12 30.36 6.62
CA PRO A 13 30.12 29.34 6.30
C PRO A 13 30.03 28.10 7.21
N LEU A 14 30.28 26.96 6.55
CA LEU A 14 30.68 25.61 6.97
C LEU A 14 31.00 25.28 8.44
N LEU A 15 30.46 24.15 8.91
CA LEU A 15 31.19 23.11 9.65
C LEU A 15 30.46 21.76 9.50
N ALA A 16 30.93 20.94 8.55
CA ALA A 16 30.56 19.54 8.45
C ALA A 16 31.48 18.71 9.35
N SER A 17 30.94 18.13 10.41
CA SER A 17 31.63 17.12 11.21
C SER A 17 31.58 15.76 10.49
N PRO A 18 32.68 15.02 10.36
CA PRO A 18 32.63 13.65 9.85
C PRO A 18 31.99 12.74 10.92
N SER A 19 30.90 12.06 10.55
CA SER A 19 30.31 11.00 11.37
C SER A 19 31.29 9.83 11.51
N PRO A 20 31.31 9.13 12.67
CA PRO A 20 32.17 7.98 12.87
C PRO A 20 31.78 6.82 11.95
N VAL A 21 32.80 6.21 11.33
CA VAL A 21 32.70 4.97 10.56
C VAL A 21 32.35 3.84 11.53
N ASN A 22 31.07 3.45 11.55
CA ASN A 22 30.65 2.21 12.20
C ASN A 22 30.86 1.05 11.22
N THR A 23 31.90 0.26 11.45
CA THR A 23 32.10 -1.05 10.84
C THR A 23 31.04 -2.01 11.38
N VAL A 24 30.02 -2.30 10.57
CA VAL A 24 29.02 -3.35 10.83
C VAL A 24 29.21 -4.46 9.77
N PRO A 25 29.14 -5.76 10.14
CA PRO A 25 29.64 -6.88 9.34
C PRO A 25 28.84 -7.11 8.05
N PRO A 26 29.36 -7.89 7.08
CA PRO A 26 28.63 -8.17 5.84
C PRO A 26 27.40 -9.01 6.19
N MET A 27 26.22 -8.38 6.17
CA MET A 27 24.96 -9.09 6.25
C MET A 27 24.75 -9.74 4.89
N GLY A 28 24.86 -11.07 4.86
CA GLY A 28 24.80 -11.89 3.66
C GLY A 28 23.54 -11.62 2.86
N ASN A 29 23.73 -11.21 1.61
CA ASN A 29 22.67 -11.19 0.60
C ASN A 29 22.53 -12.62 0.08
N ASP A 30 21.93 -13.51 0.87
CA ASP A 30 21.58 -14.85 0.39
C ASP A 30 20.35 -14.74 -0.52
N ILE A 31 20.58 -14.26 -1.73
CA ILE A 31 19.65 -14.38 -2.85
C ILE A 31 19.65 -15.86 -3.23
N CYS A 32 18.72 -16.64 -2.67
CA CYS A 32 18.45 -17.97 -3.17
C CYS A 32 17.82 -17.85 -4.56
N LEU A 33 18.63 -18.01 -5.61
CA LEU A 33 18.12 -18.22 -6.96
C LEU A 33 17.35 -19.55 -6.99
N ASP A 34 16.07 -19.48 -7.34
CA ASP A 34 15.26 -20.69 -7.57
C ASP A 34 15.88 -21.50 -8.72
N LYS A 35 16.27 -22.73 -8.39
CA LYS A 35 16.95 -23.67 -9.29
C LYS A 35 16.04 -24.13 -10.43
N SER A 36 14.74 -23.81 -10.38
CA SER A 36 13.79 -24.09 -11.46
C SER A 36 14.06 -23.29 -12.74
N SER A 37 14.84 -22.19 -12.66
CA SER A 37 15.06 -21.27 -13.79
C SER A 37 16.38 -21.46 -14.54
N ILE A 38 17.18 -22.50 -14.23
CA ILE A 38 18.51 -22.68 -14.84
C ILE A 38 18.50 -23.84 -15.84
N PRO A 39 18.71 -23.62 -17.15
CA PRO A 39 18.97 -24.71 -18.09
C PRO A 39 20.33 -25.35 -17.77
N SER A 40 20.33 -26.68 -17.64
CA SER A 40 21.46 -27.51 -17.23
C SER A 40 22.79 -27.13 -17.87
N VAL A 41 23.70 -26.58 -17.08
CA VAL A 41 25.15 -26.70 -17.31
C VAL A 41 25.77 -27.19 -16.02
N ALA A 42 26.11 -28.47 -16.00
CA ALA A 42 26.85 -29.09 -14.92
C ALA A 42 28.28 -28.58 -14.92
N SER A 43 28.75 -28.07 -13.78
CA SER A 43 30.15 -28.19 -13.35
C SER A 43 30.33 -27.71 -11.90
N ASN A 44 30.58 -28.69 -11.02
CA ASN A 44 31.39 -28.63 -9.80
C ASN A 44 31.05 -27.55 -8.74
N LEU A 45 30.23 -27.91 -7.74
CA LEU A 45 30.21 -27.20 -6.46
C LEU A 45 30.26 -28.16 -5.27
N ASN A 46 31.17 -27.82 -4.36
CA ASN A 46 31.58 -28.47 -3.12
C ASN A 46 30.39 -28.75 -2.16
N ALA A 47 30.42 -29.90 -1.48
CA ALA A 47 29.27 -30.55 -0.84
C ALA A 47 28.90 -30.07 0.59
N ASN A 48 29.13 -28.80 0.94
CA ASN A 48 28.87 -28.31 2.32
C ASN A 48 27.98 -27.04 2.35
N MET A 49 26.77 -27.12 1.80
CA MET A 49 25.78 -26.01 1.85
C MET A 49 24.65 -26.35 2.84
N PRO A 50 24.30 -25.47 3.80
CA PRO A 50 23.20 -25.72 4.74
C PRO A 50 21.88 -25.92 4.01
N THR A 51 21.16 -27.00 4.34
CA THR A 51 19.83 -27.27 3.81
C THR A 51 18.86 -26.19 4.30
N CYS A 52 18.48 -25.27 3.42
CA CYS A 52 17.42 -24.31 3.69
C CYS A 52 16.12 -25.09 3.92
N MET A 53 15.50 -24.92 5.10
CA MET A 53 14.20 -25.51 5.39
C MET A 53 13.22 -25.04 4.32
N THR A 54 12.65 -25.98 3.58
CA THR A 54 11.58 -25.72 2.63
C THR A 54 10.37 -25.24 3.43
N SER A 55 10.23 -23.94 3.62
CA SER A 55 8.92 -23.35 3.86
C SER A 55 8.15 -23.50 2.55
N THR A 56 7.44 -24.62 2.41
CA THR A 56 6.37 -24.77 1.42
C THR A 56 5.28 -23.77 1.78
N SER A 57 5.47 -22.48 1.47
CA SER A 57 4.33 -21.62 1.18
C SER A 57 3.89 -22.01 -0.22
N SER A 58 3.04 -23.03 -0.33
CA SER A 58 2.19 -23.12 -1.50
C SER A 58 1.46 -21.79 -1.57
N SER A 59 1.83 -20.95 -2.54
CA SER A 59 1.11 -19.73 -2.87
C SER A 59 -0.25 -20.14 -3.44
N GLU A 60 -1.14 -20.67 -2.59
CA GLU A 60 -2.55 -20.62 -2.87
C GLU A 60 -2.87 -19.15 -3.10
N LYS A 61 -3.39 -18.82 -4.29
CA LYS A 61 -3.84 -17.46 -4.59
C LYS A 61 -4.93 -17.14 -3.58
N LYS A 62 -4.58 -16.41 -2.51
CA LYS A 62 -5.57 -15.96 -1.53
C LYS A 62 -6.55 -15.05 -2.27
N ASN A 63 -7.83 -15.39 -2.25
CA ASN A 63 -8.93 -14.56 -2.74
C ASN A 63 -9.18 -13.42 -1.75
N LEU A 64 -8.20 -12.51 -1.64
CA LEU A 64 -8.25 -11.39 -0.71
C LEU A 64 -9.52 -10.56 -0.94
N PRO A 65 -10.22 -10.19 0.14
CA PRO A 65 -11.39 -9.36 0.06
C PRO A 65 -11.01 -7.92 -0.31
N ILE A 66 -11.98 -7.20 -0.87
CA ILE A 66 -11.78 -5.92 -1.51
C ILE A 66 -12.65 -4.86 -0.82
N PHE A 67 -12.05 -3.72 -0.49
CA PHE A 67 -12.78 -2.48 -0.26
C PHE A 67 -12.79 -1.63 -1.52
N PHE A 68 -13.94 -1.06 -1.85
CA PHE A 68 -14.09 -0.14 -2.96
C PHE A 68 -14.46 1.27 -2.50
N PHE A 69 -13.71 2.27 -2.99
CA PHE A 69 -13.88 3.68 -2.73
C PHE A 69 -14.44 4.39 -3.97
N HIS A 70 -15.60 5.04 -3.84
CA HIS A 70 -16.26 5.72 -4.96
C HIS A 70 -15.58 7.05 -5.35
N GLY A 71 -15.93 7.58 -6.52
CA GLY A 71 -15.40 8.83 -7.03
C GLY A 71 -16.11 10.08 -6.53
N LEU A 72 -15.65 11.24 -6.99
CA LEU A 72 -16.28 12.53 -6.71
C LEU A 72 -17.71 12.55 -7.27
N THR A 73 -18.68 13.03 -6.49
CA THR A 73 -20.12 13.03 -6.78
C THR A 73 -20.76 11.65 -6.97
N GLY A 74 -19.95 10.59 -6.82
CA GLY A 74 -20.33 9.19 -6.98
C GLY A 74 -20.95 8.55 -5.76
N ASN A 75 -21.09 7.23 -5.78
CA ASN A 75 -21.59 6.44 -4.67
C ASN A 75 -21.07 4.99 -4.74
N SER A 76 -21.37 4.20 -3.72
CA SER A 76 -20.97 2.79 -3.56
C SER A 76 -21.33 1.87 -4.73
N THR A 77 -22.29 2.25 -5.59
CA THR A 77 -22.68 1.44 -6.77
C THR A 77 -21.76 1.62 -7.99
N GLU A 78 -20.92 2.66 -8.04
CA GLU A 78 -20.04 2.93 -9.19
C GLU A 78 -19.04 1.80 -9.47
N GLY A 79 -18.73 0.99 -8.46
CA GLY A 79 -17.84 -0.16 -8.57
C GLY A 79 -18.49 -1.41 -9.18
N PHE A 80 -19.68 -1.32 -9.80
CA PHE A 80 -20.44 -2.48 -10.25
C PHE A 80 -19.67 -3.41 -11.21
N ASN A 81 -18.88 -2.84 -12.13
CA ASN A 81 -18.04 -3.63 -13.04
C ASN A 81 -16.96 -4.42 -12.29
N TYR A 82 -16.31 -3.80 -11.31
CA TYR A 82 -15.31 -4.46 -10.46
C TYR A 82 -15.96 -5.52 -9.58
N LYS A 83 -17.12 -5.21 -8.99
CA LYS A 83 -17.88 -6.15 -8.18
C LYS A 83 -18.19 -7.41 -8.99
N ALA A 84 -18.73 -7.27 -10.19
CA ALA A 84 -19.08 -8.41 -11.04
C ALA A 84 -17.86 -9.29 -11.33
N ASN A 85 -16.73 -8.69 -11.75
CA ASN A 85 -15.52 -9.44 -12.09
C ASN A 85 -14.87 -10.10 -10.86
N LEU A 86 -14.66 -9.35 -9.79
CA LEU A 86 -13.91 -9.81 -8.61
C LEU A 86 -14.73 -10.83 -7.79
N THR A 87 -16.05 -10.71 -7.76
CA THR A 87 -16.91 -11.73 -7.13
C THR A 87 -16.97 -13.01 -7.96
N ALA A 88 -16.86 -12.94 -9.29
CA ALA A 88 -16.71 -14.12 -10.14
C ALA A 88 -15.38 -14.86 -9.89
N GLU A 89 -14.32 -14.15 -9.48
CA GLU A 89 -13.07 -14.74 -8.99
C GLU A 89 -13.19 -15.35 -7.57
N GLY A 90 -14.34 -15.21 -6.92
CA GLY A 90 -14.57 -15.69 -5.55
C GLY A 90 -14.09 -14.74 -4.46
N ARG A 91 -13.83 -13.47 -4.78
CA ARG A 91 -13.45 -12.45 -3.79
C ARG A 91 -14.69 -11.81 -3.17
N VAL A 92 -14.57 -11.44 -1.90
CA VAL A 92 -15.55 -10.56 -1.25
C VAL A 92 -15.32 -9.14 -1.72
N PHE A 93 -16.39 -8.43 -2.07
CA PHE A 93 -16.32 -7.05 -2.54
C PHE A 93 -17.25 -6.17 -1.70
N VAL A 94 -16.66 -5.25 -0.93
CA VAL A 94 -17.37 -4.31 -0.07
C VAL A 94 -17.19 -2.90 -0.60
N PRO A 95 -18.23 -2.32 -1.25
CA PRO A 95 -18.22 -0.92 -1.59
C PRO A 95 -18.54 -0.09 -0.35
N LEU A 96 -17.67 0.87 -0.04
CA LEU A 96 -17.86 1.75 1.11
C LEU A 96 -18.82 2.88 0.75
N ALA A 97 -19.78 3.15 1.64
CA ALA A 97 -20.83 4.15 1.46
C ALA A 97 -20.64 5.40 2.34
N PHE A 98 -19.38 5.84 2.53
CA PHE A 98 -19.08 7.08 3.25
C PHE A 98 -19.15 8.28 2.30
N CYS A 99 -19.59 9.45 2.77
CA CYS A 99 -19.53 10.71 2.02
C CYS A 99 -19.98 10.67 0.55
N GLU A 100 -21.06 9.96 0.23
CA GLU A 100 -21.54 9.84 -1.15
C GLU A 100 -22.10 11.16 -1.73
N ARG A 101 -22.14 11.23 -3.07
CA ARG A 101 -22.78 12.28 -3.86
C ARG A 101 -22.25 13.66 -3.49
N LYS A 102 -23.13 14.58 -3.09
CA LYS A 102 -22.75 15.96 -2.73
C LYS A 102 -21.80 16.01 -1.53
N CYS A 103 -21.83 15.00 -0.64
CA CYS A 103 -20.95 14.96 0.53
C CYS A 103 -19.47 14.77 0.12
N SER A 104 -19.19 14.13 -1.02
CA SER A 104 -17.82 13.90 -1.49
C SER A 104 -17.11 15.20 -1.90
N LEU A 105 -17.82 16.32 -2.00
CA LEU A 105 -17.26 17.65 -2.29
C LEU A 105 -16.68 18.31 -1.03
N THR A 106 -16.85 17.71 0.14
CA THR A 106 -16.25 18.21 1.39
C THR A 106 -14.73 18.08 1.36
N ALA A 107 -14.04 18.80 2.26
CA ALA A 107 -12.58 18.76 2.30
C ALA A 107 -12.06 17.36 2.65
N LEU A 108 -10.98 16.94 2.00
CA LEU A 108 -10.41 15.58 2.15
C LEU A 108 -10.02 15.27 3.61
N ASN A 109 -9.52 16.25 4.34
CA ASN A 109 -9.15 16.08 5.76
C ASN A 109 -10.36 15.78 6.66
N ILE A 110 -11.58 16.09 6.21
CA ILE A 110 -12.83 15.72 6.90
C ILE A 110 -13.26 14.32 6.47
N GLN A 111 -13.11 13.99 5.18
CA GLN A 111 -13.55 12.70 4.64
C GLN A 111 -12.68 11.52 5.10
N VAL A 112 -11.36 11.70 5.23
CA VAL A 112 -10.43 10.59 5.54
C VAL A 112 -10.77 9.90 6.87
N PRO A 113 -10.98 10.60 7.99
CA PRO A 113 -11.40 9.95 9.24
C PRO A 113 -12.73 9.17 9.12
N VAL A 114 -13.67 9.65 8.30
CA VAL A 114 -14.95 8.95 8.07
C VAL A 114 -14.72 7.66 7.27
N ALA A 115 -13.89 7.72 6.24
CA ALA A 115 -13.52 6.55 5.45
C ALA A 115 -12.77 5.49 6.30
N ILE A 116 -11.86 5.92 7.18
CA ILE A 116 -11.17 5.06 8.14
C ILE A 116 -12.17 4.35 9.06
N ALA A 117 -13.15 5.09 9.60
CA ALA A 117 -14.18 4.52 10.46
C ALA A 117 -14.99 3.45 9.73
N ALA A 118 -15.38 3.71 8.47
CA ALA A 118 -16.12 2.75 7.65
C ALA A 118 -15.31 1.46 7.37
N VAL A 119 -14.01 1.58 7.10
CA VAL A 119 -13.13 0.41 6.95
C VAL A 119 -13.05 -0.38 8.25
N ARG A 120 -12.78 0.29 9.38
CA ARG A 120 -12.68 -0.36 10.70
C ARG A 120 -13.97 -1.06 11.12
N GLU A 121 -15.11 -0.47 10.80
CA GLU A 121 -16.42 -1.08 11.05
C GLU A 121 -16.53 -2.43 10.33
N VAL A 122 -16.16 -2.49 9.05
CA VAL A 122 -16.20 -3.76 8.29
C VAL A 122 -15.19 -4.76 8.83
N VAL A 123 -13.94 -4.35 9.07
CA VAL A 123 -12.89 -5.23 9.63
C VAL A 123 -13.31 -5.83 10.98
N THR A 124 -14.02 -5.07 11.80
CA THR A 124 -14.49 -5.53 13.12
C THR A 124 -15.64 -6.55 13.00
N ASN A 125 -16.46 -6.45 11.95
CA ASN A 125 -17.68 -7.25 11.81
C ASN A 125 -17.55 -8.41 10.80
N ASP A 126 -16.46 -8.48 10.04
CA ASP A 126 -16.23 -9.49 9.00
C ASP A 126 -14.82 -10.08 9.10
N GLU A 127 -14.73 -11.30 9.63
CA GLU A 127 -13.46 -12.01 9.87
C GLU A 127 -12.62 -12.22 8.60
N ARG A 128 -13.24 -12.16 7.41
CA ARG A 128 -12.53 -12.27 6.13
C ARG A 128 -11.54 -11.13 5.93
N PHE A 129 -11.77 -9.99 6.59
CA PHE A 129 -10.91 -8.80 6.56
C PHE A 129 -9.95 -8.71 7.75
N ALA A 130 -9.84 -9.73 8.60
CA ALA A 130 -9.02 -9.67 9.81
C ALA A 130 -7.50 -9.61 9.54
N ASP A 131 -7.05 -10.19 8.41
CA ASP A 131 -5.63 -10.28 8.06
C ASP A 131 -5.24 -9.35 6.91
N GLU A 132 -5.55 -9.76 5.68
CA GLU A 132 -5.12 -9.10 4.45
C GLU A 132 -6.33 -8.72 3.60
N TYR A 133 -6.34 -7.51 3.04
CA TYR A 133 -7.37 -7.02 2.14
C TYR A 133 -6.79 -6.02 1.15
N ILE A 134 -7.51 -5.79 0.04
CA ILE A 134 -7.09 -4.88 -1.03
C ILE A 134 -8.03 -3.67 -1.06
N PHE A 135 -7.48 -2.48 -1.30
CA PHE A 135 -8.27 -1.29 -1.59
C PHE A 135 -8.25 -0.98 -3.09
N ILE A 136 -9.43 -0.76 -3.66
CA ILE A 136 -9.62 -0.26 -5.02
C ILE A 136 -10.38 1.06 -4.92
N GLY A 137 -10.01 2.06 -5.73
CA GLY A 137 -10.70 3.34 -5.73
C GLY A 137 -10.88 3.87 -7.14
N HIS A 138 -12.02 4.49 -7.38
CA HIS A 138 -12.31 5.17 -8.65
C HIS A 138 -12.09 6.68 -8.49
N SER A 139 -11.32 7.31 -9.39
CA SER A 139 -11.06 8.77 -9.36
C SER A 139 -10.58 9.25 -7.98
N GLN A 140 -11.26 10.20 -7.34
CA GLN A 140 -10.97 10.65 -5.97
C GLN A 140 -10.93 9.49 -4.95
N GLY A 141 -11.72 8.44 -5.16
CA GLY A 141 -11.71 7.24 -4.34
C GLY A 141 -10.33 6.56 -4.28
N ALA A 142 -9.52 6.64 -5.35
CA ALA A 142 -8.15 6.12 -5.32
C ALA A 142 -7.24 6.95 -4.40
N MET A 143 -7.39 8.28 -4.40
CA MET A 143 -6.69 9.16 -3.47
C MET A 143 -7.15 8.92 -2.02
N MET A 144 -8.44 8.68 -1.81
CA MET A 144 -9.00 8.34 -0.50
C MET A 144 -8.43 7.02 0.01
N ALA A 145 -8.43 5.97 -0.81
CA ALA A 145 -7.82 4.69 -0.47
C ALA A 145 -6.35 4.86 -0.05
N ARG A 146 -5.59 5.69 -0.78
CA ARG A 146 -4.20 5.99 -0.43
C ARG A 146 -4.07 6.71 0.90
N ALA A 147 -4.85 7.74 1.15
CA ALA A 147 -4.81 8.51 2.39
C ALA A 147 -5.22 7.67 3.61
N VAL A 148 -6.17 6.77 3.43
CA VAL A 148 -6.61 5.79 4.45
C VAL A 148 -5.45 4.85 4.80
N ILE A 149 -4.76 4.26 3.80
CA ILE A 149 -3.57 3.42 4.02
C ILE A 149 -2.48 4.17 4.79
N GLU A 150 -2.25 5.44 4.47
CA GLU A 150 -1.19 6.23 5.09
C GLU A 150 -1.51 6.64 6.54
N GLN A 151 -2.78 6.80 6.88
CA GLN A 151 -3.22 7.27 8.20
C GLN A 151 -3.64 6.16 9.16
N MET A 152 -3.96 4.97 8.65
CA MET A 152 -4.20 3.81 9.48
C MET A 152 -2.92 2.96 9.54
N ASP A 153 -2.15 3.16 10.60
CA ASP A 153 -0.82 2.58 10.82
C ASP A 153 -0.84 1.14 11.36
N ASP A 154 -2.04 0.61 11.64
CA ASP A 154 -2.28 -0.68 12.31
C ASP A 154 -2.49 -1.87 11.36
N HIS A 155 -2.19 -1.73 10.07
CA HIS A 155 -2.50 -2.72 9.03
C HIS A 155 -1.38 -3.72 8.74
N LYS A 156 -1.71 -5.02 8.64
CA LYS A 156 -0.88 -6.01 7.96
C LYS A 156 -1.25 -6.02 6.45
N ARG A 157 -0.35 -5.48 5.62
CA ARG A 157 -0.42 -5.27 4.14
C ARG A 157 -1.17 -6.31 3.28
N LEU A 158 -1.83 -5.84 2.20
CA LEU A 158 -1.40 -6.02 0.78
C LEU A 158 -1.99 -4.88 -0.10
N ILE A 159 -1.17 -4.23 -0.95
CA ILE A 159 -1.48 -2.96 -1.63
C ILE A 159 -1.56 -3.16 -3.15
N ALA A 160 -2.73 -2.87 -3.74
CA ALA A 160 -2.88 -2.61 -5.17
C ALA A 160 -3.88 -1.47 -5.36
N THR A 161 -3.42 -0.22 -5.29
CA THR A 161 -4.23 0.93 -5.72
C THR A 161 -4.30 0.95 -7.24
N GLN A 162 -5.36 0.41 -7.82
CA GLN A 162 -5.63 0.58 -9.24
C GLN A 162 -6.44 1.86 -9.43
N SER A 163 -5.78 2.94 -9.85
CA SER A 163 -6.45 4.16 -10.31
C SER A 163 -6.72 4.00 -11.81
N MET A 164 -7.98 3.97 -12.21
CA MET A 164 -8.37 4.01 -13.62
C MET A 164 -9.13 5.32 -13.86
N THR A 165 -8.57 6.12 -14.77
CA THR A 165 -9.12 7.38 -15.30
C THR A 165 -10.29 7.13 -16.23
#